data_AF-A0A846IET1-F1
#
_entry.id   AF-A0A846IET1-F1
#
_cell.length_a   1.000
_cell.length_b   1.000
_cell.length_c   1.000
_cell.angle_alpha   90.00
_cell.angle_beta   90.00
_cell.angle_gamma   90.00
#
_symmetry.space_group_name_H-M   'P 1'
#
loop_
_entity.id
_entity.type
_entity.pdbx_description
1 polymer ?
#
loop_
_entity_poly.entity_id
_entity_poly.type
_entity_poly.pdbx_seq_one_letter_code
_entity_poly.pdbx_strand_id
1 'polypeptide(L)'
;DYIYEESVGYGLSDKSFLSQTADKLKDIKQPFFIQLPTLSNHGPFDLDEKYRQLNLPDEVNDSYLGGYFESVLYTDNQLEMFYNKLNESGLLDDTVLVIYGDHTGVHKYYNEDIQDIDYENNWWDEVDHKIPLIIYSKNMEHKIVNKTGGQIDILPTICYLLGIDDDSYRNSTMGRILVNTNRNAITIKGNHIIGNVKPSDEEHVSKAYEIGEKIIKTNYFNHK
;
A
#
# COMPACT_ATOMS: atom_id res chain seq x y z
N ASP A 1 -12.28 0.00 21.71
CA ASP A 1 -11.41 -1.19 21.63
C ASP A 1 -11.90 -2.20 20.61
N TYR A 2 -10.99 -3.02 20.10
CA TYR A 2 -11.28 -4.17 19.24
C TYR A 2 -11.39 -5.43 20.10
N ILE A 3 -12.30 -6.32 19.73
CA ILE A 3 -12.46 -7.63 20.35
C ILE A 3 -11.52 -8.61 19.64
N TYR A 4 -10.71 -9.34 20.41
CA TYR A 4 -9.73 -10.27 19.87
C TYR A 4 -10.35 -11.67 19.73
N GLU A 5 -11.07 -11.90 18.62
CA GLU A 5 -11.80 -13.15 18.36
C GLU A 5 -11.10 -14.08 17.36
N GLU A 6 -10.35 -13.50 16.42
CA GLU A 6 -9.64 -14.23 15.36
C GLU A 6 -8.23 -13.66 15.20
N SER A 7 -7.24 -14.54 15.08
CA SER A 7 -5.83 -14.21 14.94
C SER A 7 -5.28 -14.86 13.68
N VAL A 8 -4.50 -14.10 12.91
CA VAL A 8 -3.73 -14.61 11.77
C VAL A 8 -2.37 -13.92 11.82
N GLY A 9 -1.29 -14.69 11.74
CA GLY A 9 0.07 -14.19 11.96
C GLY A 9 0.25 -13.61 13.37
N TYR A 10 0.69 -12.36 13.46
CA TYR A 10 1.13 -11.72 14.72
C TYR A 10 0.03 -11.08 15.56
N GLY A 11 -1.23 -11.10 15.11
CA GLY A 11 -2.26 -10.33 15.80
C GLY A 11 -3.66 -10.56 15.28
N LEU A 12 -4.51 -9.58 15.59
CA LEU A 12 -5.90 -9.54 15.15
C LEU A 12 -5.97 -9.71 13.64
N SER A 13 -6.77 -10.66 13.17
CA SER A 13 -6.88 -10.94 11.75
C SER A 13 -7.46 -9.75 10.98
N ASP A 14 -7.10 -9.60 9.70
CA ASP A 14 -7.65 -8.55 8.84
C ASP A 14 -9.18 -8.62 8.78
N LYS A 15 -9.76 -9.83 8.83
CA LYS A 15 -11.22 -10.03 8.88
C LYS A 15 -11.82 -9.38 10.11
N SER A 16 -11.28 -9.69 11.29
CA SER A 16 -11.78 -9.15 12.55
C SER A 16 -11.53 -7.65 12.66
N PHE A 17 -10.33 -7.20 12.30
CA PHE A 17 -9.93 -5.80 12.32
C PHE A 17 -10.80 -4.94 11.39
N LEU A 18 -10.92 -5.30 10.11
CA LEU A 18 -11.65 -4.52 9.12
C LEU A 18 -13.17 -4.57 9.36
N SER A 19 -13.73 -5.72 9.75
CA SER A 19 -15.16 -5.82 10.06
C SER A 19 -15.53 -4.90 11.22
N GLN A 20 -14.79 -4.98 12.32
CA GLN A 20 -15.03 -4.12 13.47
C GLN A 20 -14.78 -2.64 13.17
N THR A 21 -13.80 -2.33 12.32
CA THR A 21 -13.56 -0.95 11.87
C THR A 21 -14.76 -0.42 11.10
N ALA A 22 -15.29 -1.17 10.13
CA ALA A 22 -16.45 -0.76 9.35
C ALA A 22 -17.67 -0.49 10.24
N ASP A 23 -17.88 -1.31 11.28
CA ASP A 23 -18.97 -1.10 12.23
C ASP A 23 -18.75 0.15 13.10
N LYS A 24 -17.52 0.39 13.57
CA LYS A 24 -17.18 1.58 14.36
C LYS A 24 -17.27 2.88 13.56
N LEU A 25 -16.94 2.87 12.27
CA LEU A 25 -16.97 4.07 11.41
C LEU A 25 -18.37 4.69 11.28
N LYS A 26 -19.44 3.92 11.51
CA LYS A 26 -20.82 4.41 11.51
C LYS A 26 -21.07 5.48 12.58
N ASP A 27 -20.34 5.42 13.69
CA ASP A 27 -20.51 6.30 14.85
C ASP A 27 -19.45 7.42 14.91
N ILE A 28 -18.49 7.44 13.96
CA ILE A 28 -17.43 8.44 13.92
C ILE A 28 -17.97 9.74 13.33
N LYS A 29 -17.70 10.86 14.02
CA LYS A 29 -18.03 12.19 13.52
C LYS A 29 -17.27 12.48 12.23
N GLN A 30 -18.00 12.87 11.19
CA GLN A 30 -17.46 13.28 9.89
C GLN A 30 -17.09 14.79 9.88
N PRO A 31 -16.11 15.22 9.05
CA PRO A 31 -15.22 14.37 8.23
C PRO A 31 -14.19 13.66 9.10
N PHE A 32 -13.70 12.51 8.63
CA PHE A 32 -12.64 11.75 9.29
C PHE A 32 -11.48 11.45 8.34
N PHE A 33 -10.31 11.20 8.93
CA PHE A 33 -9.16 10.59 8.27
C PHE A 33 -8.71 9.42 9.12
N ILE A 34 -8.64 8.23 8.53
CA ILE A 34 -8.26 7.00 9.23
C ILE A 34 -7.26 6.22 8.38
N GLN A 35 -6.24 5.68 9.05
CA GLN A 35 -5.27 4.77 8.45
C GLN A 35 -5.44 3.38 9.09
N LEU A 36 -5.52 2.36 8.24
CA LEU A 36 -5.83 0.99 8.63
C LEU A 36 -4.68 0.06 8.21
N PRO A 37 -3.62 -0.06 9.02
CA PRO A 37 -2.55 -1.01 8.75
C PRO A 37 -3.07 -2.45 8.96
N THR A 38 -3.17 -3.21 7.88
CA THR A 38 -3.46 -4.64 7.92
C THR A 38 -2.25 -5.43 8.41
N LEU A 39 -2.45 -6.68 8.81
CA LEU A 39 -1.42 -7.51 9.45
C LEU A 39 -1.37 -8.95 8.94
N SER A 40 -2.46 -9.51 8.41
CA SER A 40 -2.52 -10.95 8.10
C SER A 40 -1.57 -11.39 7.00
N ASN A 41 -1.24 -10.51 6.04
CA ASN A 41 -0.25 -10.76 4.99
C ASN A 41 1.19 -10.41 5.43
N HIS A 42 1.64 -10.96 6.56
CA HIS A 42 2.97 -10.70 7.11
C HIS A 42 3.81 -11.99 7.18
N GLY A 43 5.09 -11.89 6.80
CA GLY A 43 6.06 -12.99 6.89
C GLY A 43 6.15 -13.55 8.32
N PRO A 44 6.16 -14.87 8.56
CA PRO A 44 6.40 -15.96 7.58
C PRO A 44 5.20 -16.37 6.71
N PHE A 45 4.11 -15.59 6.70
CA PHE A 45 2.89 -15.86 5.92
C PHE A 45 2.15 -17.11 6.38
N ASP A 46 2.20 -17.36 7.70
CA ASP A 46 1.49 -18.45 8.35
C ASP A 46 -0.02 -18.19 8.32
N LEU A 47 -0.73 -19.09 7.63
CA LEU A 47 -2.17 -19.05 7.49
C LEU A 47 -2.74 -20.45 7.76
N ASP A 48 -3.72 -20.55 8.67
CA ASP A 48 -4.41 -21.81 8.98
C ASP A 48 -4.98 -22.45 7.70
N GLU A 49 -4.93 -23.78 7.61
CA GLU A 49 -5.42 -24.57 6.46
C GLU A 49 -6.84 -24.20 6.03
N LYS A 50 -7.74 -23.92 6.98
CA LYS A 50 -9.13 -23.50 6.70
C LYS A 50 -9.26 -22.20 5.91
N TYR A 51 -8.23 -21.37 5.87
CA TYR A 51 -8.20 -20.10 5.14
C TYR A 51 -7.43 -20.20 3.83
N ARG A 52 -6.70 -21.30 3.60
CA ARG A 52 -6.00 -21.58 2.35
C ARG A 52 -7.01 -22.06 1.31
N GLN A 53 -7.01 -21.44 0.14
CA GLN A 53 -8.02 -21.63 -0.90
C GLN A 53 -7.40 -21.90 -2.27
N LEU A 54 -6.12 -21.61 -2.45
CA LEU A 54 -5.41 -21.87 -3.69
C LEU A 54 -5.08 -23.36 -3.75
N ASN A 55 -5.44 -24.00 -4.86
CA ASN A 55 -5.06 -25.39 -5.13
C ASN A 55 -3.62 -25.44 -5.67
N LEU A 56 -2.66 -24.99 -4.87
CA LEU A 56 -1.24 -24.97 -5.23
C LEU A 56 -0.66 -26.40 -5.17
N PRO A 57 0.35 -26.72 -6.00
CA PRO A 57 1.13 -27.95 -5.83
C PRO A 57 1.75 -28.00 -4.42
N ASP A 58 1.82 -29.19 -3.81
CA ASP A 58 2.29 -29.37 -2.42
C ASP A 58 3.62 -28.66 -2.14
N GLU A 59 4.60 -28.79 -3.05
CA GLU A 59 5.92 -28.14 -2.93
C GLU A 59 5.83 -26.61 -2.83
N VAL A 60 4.90 -26.01 -3.58
CA VAL A 60 4.67 -24.55 -3.56
C VAL A 60 3.85 -24.18 -2.33
N ASN A 61 2.79 -24.94 -2.06
CA ASN A 61 1.89 -24.70 -0.94
C ASN A 61 2.63 -24.67 0.40
N ASP A 62 3.54 -25.61 0.61
CA ASP A 62 4.26 -25.78 1.88
C ASP A 62 5.46 -24.82 2.02
N SER A 63 5.72 -23.97 1.01
CA SER A 63 6.78 -22.97 1.01
C SER A 63 6.32 -21.59 1.47
N TYR A 64 7.28 -20.68 1.73
CA TYR A 64 6.99 -19.26 1.96
C TYR A 64 6.29 -18.59 0.76
N LEU A 65 6.51 -19.08 -0.47
CA LEU A 65 5.84 -18.57 -1.66
C LEU A 65 4.34 -18.89 -1.64
N GLY A 66 3.98 -20.15 -1.33
CA GLY A 66 2.59 -20.55 -1.19
C GLY A 66 1.89 -19.85 -0.04
N GLY A 67 2.56 -19.73 1.11
CA GLY A 67 2.09 -18.92 2.23
C GLY A 67 1.80 -17.48 1.82
N TYR A 68 2.72 -16.83 1.10
CA TYR A 68 2.55 -15.48 0.59
C TYR A 68 1.35 -15.33 -0.37
N PHE A 69 1.17 -16.26 -1.32
CA PHE A 69 0.03 -16.21 -2.24
C PHE A 69 -1.31 -16.38 -1.51
N GLU A 70 -1.38 -17.31 -0.58
CA GLU A 70 -2.58 -17.55 0.23
C GLU A 70 -2.90 -16.37 1.15
N SER A 71 -1.88 -15.76 1.78
CA SER A 71 -2.10 -14.60 2.64
C SER A 71 -2.49 -13.34 1.85
N VAL A 72 -1.98 -13.16 0.63
CA VAL A 72 -2.45 -12.12 -0.30
C VAL A 72 -3.93 -12.33 -0.62
N LEU A 73 -4.34 -13.54 -1.01
CA LEU A 73 -5.75 -13.85 -1.29
C LEU A 73 -6.63 -13.68 -0.05
N TYR A 74 -6.15 -14.08 1.13
CA TYR A 74 -6.87 -13.88 2.38
C TYR A 74 -7.13 -12.39 2.62
N THR A 75 -6.11 -11.53 2.52
CA THR A 75 -6.27 -10.07 2.71
C THR A 75 -7.18 -9.47 1.63
N ASP A 76 -7.09 -9.91 0.38
CA ASP A 76 -7.98 -9.46 -0.72
C ASP A 76 -9.46 -9.72 -0.40
N ASN A 77 -9.78 -10.94 0.05
CA ASN A 77 -11.13 -11.29 0.51
C ASN A 77 -11.61 -10.40 1.68
N GLN A 78 -10.71 -9.98 2.58
CA GLN A 78 -11.10 -9.11 3.70
C GLN A 78 -11.28 -7.65 3.27
N LEU A 79 -10.54 -7.19 2.25
CA LEU A 79 -10.76 -5.89 1.62
C LEU A 79 -12.10 -5.86 0.88
N GLU A 80 -12.49 -6.94 0.19
CA GLU A 80 -13.82 -7.07 -0.41
C GLU A 80 -14.93 -6.99 0.65
N MET A 81 -14.80 -7.77 1.74
CA MET A 81 -15.76 -7.72 2.86
C MET A 81 -15.85 -6.30 3.46
N PHE A 82 -14.72 -5.62 3.64
CA PHE A 82 -14.67 -4.26 4.16
C PHE A 82 -15.38 -3.29 3.22
N TYR A 83 -15.07 -3.35 1.92
CA TYR A 83 -15.71 -2.55 0.88
C TYR A 83 -17.24 -2.75 0.90
N ASN A 84 -17.70 -4.01 0.91
CA ASN A 84 -19.13 -4.33 0.91
C ASN A 84 -19.83 -3.76 2.15
N LYS A 85 -19.23 -3.89 3.35
CA LYS A 85 -19.78 -3.29 4.57
C LYS A 85 -19.89 -1.77 4.50
N LEU A 86 -18.85 -1.09 3.98
CA LEU A 86 -18.89 0.36 3.81
C LEU A 86 -19.95 0.77 2.77
N ASN A 87 -20.07 0.02 1.67
CA ASN A 87 -21.06 0.25 0.63
C ASN A 87 -22.50 0.09 1.15
N GLU A 88 -22.79 -1.01 1.83
CA GLU A 88 -24.11 -1.31 2.42
C GLU A 88 -24.52 -0.29 3.47
N SER A 89 -23.56 0.27 4.21
CA SER A 89 -23.81 1.33 5.21
C SER A 89 -24.00 2.73 4.61
N GLY A 90 -23.76 2.90 3.30
CA GLY A 90 -23.77 4.20 2.63
C GLY A 90 -22.54 5.07 2.89
N LEU A 91 -21.55 4.61 3.66
CA LEU A 91 -20.33 5.37 3.95
C LEU A 91 -19.49 5.66 2.70
N LEU A 92 -19.50 4.76 1.70
CA LEU A 92 -18.75 4.98 0.45
C LEU A 92 -19.28 6.12 -0.43
N ASP A 93 -20.46 6.66 -0.13
CA ASP A 93 -21.05 7.75 -0.91
C ASP A 93 -20.25 9.06 -0.76
N ASP A 94 -19.57 9.24 0.38
CA ASP A 94 -18.76 10.43 0.69
C ASP A 94 -17.39 10.06 1.28
N THR A 95 -16.86 8.88 0.94
CA THR A 95 -15.54 8.42 1.38
C THR A 95 -14.62 8.17 0.19
N VAL A 96 -13.38 8.65 0.29
CA VAL A 96 -12.28 8.23 -0.60
C VAL A 96 -11.54 7.08 0.07
N LEU A 97 -11.52 5.92 -0.58
CA LEU A 97 -10.75 4.76 -0.15
C LEU A 97 -9.39 4.74 -0.87
N VAL A 98 -8.30 4.68 -0.10
CA VAL A 98 -6.94 4.61 -0.62
C VAL A 98 -6.30 3.31 -0.16
N ILE A 99 -6.04 2.39 -1.08
CA ILE A 99 -5.41 1.10 -0.83
C ILE A 99 -4.01 1.15 -1.43
N TYR A 100 -2.98 0.86 -0.63
CA TYR A 100 -1.61 0.82 -1.12
C TYR A 100 -0.80 -0.23 -0.38
N GLY A 101 0.19 -0.83 -1.06
CA GLY A 101 1.16 -1.72 -0.41
C GLY A 101 2.22 -0.91 0.36
N ASP A 102 2.70 -1.43 1.47
CA ASP A 102 3.73 -0.76 2.27
C ASP A 102 5.16 -1.06 1.77
N HIS A 103 5.43 -2.29 1.29
CA HIS A 103 6.70 -2.68 0.69
C HIS A 103 6.61 -3.97 -0.18
N THR A 104 7.73 -4.37 -0.81
CA THR A 104 7.89 -5.66 -1.51
C THR A 104 7.49 -6.84 -0.62
N GLY A 105 6.82 -7.83 -1.19
CA GLY A 105 6.37 -9.04 -0.50
C GLY A 105 7.49 -10.04 -0.19
N VAL A 106 7.26 -11.31 -0.53
CA VAL A 106 8.09 -12.47 -0.16
C VAL A 106 9.60 -12.28 -0.41
N HIS A 107 9.98 -11.67 -1.55
CA HIS A 107 11.38 -11.46 -1.94
C HIS A 107 12.22 -10.60 -0.99
N LYS A 108 11.60 -9.81 -0.09
CA LYS A 108 12.35 -8.91 0.79
C LYS A 108 13.17 -9.66 1.84
N TYR A 109 12.65 -10.79 2.33
CA TYR A 109 13.25 -11.53 3.45
C TYR A 109 13.39 -13.04 3.18
N TYR A 110 12.68 -13.60 2.19
CA TYR A 110 12.61 -15.05 1.94
C TYR A 110 13.10 -15.42 0.52
N ASN A 111 13.80 -14.52 -0.18
CA ASN A 111 14.21 -14.75 -1.56
C ASN A 111 15.06 -16.01 -1.73
N GLU A 112 16.01 -16.22 -0.81
CA GLU A 112 16.90 -17.39 -0.86
C GLU A 112 16.15 -18.71 -0.62
N ASP A 113 15.07 -18.69 0.15
CA ASP A 113 14.26 -19.87 0.47
C ASP A 113 13.32 -20.27 -0.67
N ILE A 114 12.99 -19.35 -1.58
CA ILE A 114 12.03 -19.59 -2.67
C ILE A 114 12.68 -19.71 -4.04
N GLN A 115 13.93 -19.27 -4.23
CA GLN A 115 14.58 -19.14 -5.55
C GLN A 115 14.63 -20.42 -6.40
N ASP A 116 14.58 -21.60 -5.77
CA ASP A 116 14.68 -22.89 -6.46
C ASP A 116 13.31 -23.52 -6.78
N ILE A 117 12.21 -22.87 -6.39
CA ILE A 117 10.85 -23.35 -6.67
C ILE A 117 10.56 -23.21 -8.18
N ASP A 118 10.05 -24.27 -8.81
CA ASP A 118 9.53 -24.22 -10.18
C ASP A 118 8.01 -24.12 -10.14
N TYR A 119 7.48 -22.93 -10.43
CA TYR A 119 6.04 -22.69 -10.42
C TYR A 119 5.61 -21.70 -11.51
N GLU A 120 4.68 -22.15 -12.36
CA GLU A 120 4.03 -21.35 -13.41
C GLU A 120 4.98 -20.53 -14.31
N ASN A 121 6.09 -21.12 -14.75
CA ASN A 121 7.14 -20.44 -15.53
C ASN A 121 7.85 -19.30 -14.78
N ASN A 122 7.81 -19.31 -13.44
CA ASN A 122 8.57 -18.43 -12.55
C ASN A 122 8.30 -16.93 -12.80
N TRP A 123 7.05 -16.57 -13.11
CA TRP A 123 6.64 -15.17 -13.25
C TRP A 123 6.85 -14.34 -11.99
N TRP A 124 6.93 -15.00 -10.83
CA TRP A 124 7.11 -14.39 -9.52
C TRP A 124 8.58 -14.16 -9.15
N ASP A 125 9.54 -14.83 -9.80
CA ASP A 125 10.97 -14.87 -9.40
C ASP A 125 11.69 -13.51 -9.54
N GLU A 126 11.17 -12.59 -10.38
CA GLU A 126 11.74 -11.25 -10.50
C GLU A 126 11.45 -10.41 -9.24
N VAL A 127 12.52 -9.99 -8.55
CA VAL A 127 12.43 -9.07 -7.42
C VAL A 127 11.95 -7.68 -7.89
N ASP A 128 10.66 -7.41 -7.73
CA ASP A 128 10.06 -6.11 -8.02
C ASP A 128 9.78 -5.30 -6.72
N HIS A 129 10.00 -3.99 -6.80
CA HIS A 129 9.69 -3.02 -5.76
C HIS A 129 8.37 -2.27 -5.99
N LYS A 130 7.64 -2.60 -7.06
CA LYS A 130 6.30 -2.09 -7.31
C LYS A 130 5.33 -2.58 -6.23
N ILE A 131 4.51 -1.65 -5.77
CA ILE A 131 3.39 -1.87 -4.84
C ILE A 131 2.12 -1.34 -5.49
N PRO A 132 0.94 -1.88 -5.18
CA PRO A 132 -0.30 -1.32 -5.68
C PRO A 132 -0.56 0.06 -5.06
N LEU A 133 -1.24 0.92 -5.82
CA LEU A 133 -1.91 2.12 -5.33
C LEU A 133 -3.26 2.22 -6.05
N ILE A 134 -4.34 2.05 -5.30
CA ILE A 134 -5.72 2.16 -5.76
C ILE A 134 -6.36 3.30 -4.99
N ILE A 135 -6.93 4.25 -5.72
CA ILE A 135 -7.71 5.35 -5.15
C ILE A 135 -9.12 5.18 -5.69
N TYR A 136 -10.10 5.07 -4.79
CA TYR A 136 -11.49 4.84 -5.13
C TYR A 136 -12.39 5.90 -4.49
N SER A 137 -13.36 6.37 -5.26
CA SER A 137 -14.51 7.15 -4.79
C SER A 137 -15.67 6.86 -5.72
N LYS A 138 -16.91 6.79 -5.18
CA LYS A 138 -18.11 6.32 -5.90
C LYS A 138 -18.39 7.04 -7.23
N ASN A 139 -18.05 8.32 -7.31
CA ASN A 139 -18.33 9.16 -8.50
C ASN A 139 -17.06 9.51 -9.31
N MET A 140 -15.92 8.88 -9.01
CA MET A 140 -14.69 9.14 -9.73
C MET A 140 -14.62 8.32 -11.02
N GLU A 141 -14.31 8.98 -12.14
CA GLU A 141 -14.07 8.26 -13.40
C GLU A 141 -12.83 7.36 -13.30
N HIS A 142 -12.95 6.13 -13.79
CA HIS A 142 -11.83 5.21 -13.87
C HIS A 142 -10.71 5.78 -14.75
N LYS A 143 -9.48 5.76 -14.22
CA LYS A 143 -8.28 6.17 -14.94
C LYS A 143 -7.07 5.36 -14.48
N ILE A 144 -6.34 4.79 -15.45
CA ILE A 144 -5.04 4.19 -15.20
C ILE A 144 -3.96 5.27 -15.30
N VAL A 145 -3.18 5.45 -14.23
CA VAL A 145 -2.04 6.38 -14.20
C VAL A 145 -0.75 5.60 -14.43
N ASN A 146 -0.31 5.54 -15.68
CA ASN A 146 0.96 4.91 -16.06
C ASN A 146 2.14 5.85 -15.79
N LYS A 147 2.43 6.13 -14.51
CA LYS A 147 3.56 6.95 -14.06
C LYS A 147 4.38 6.23 -13.01
N THR A 148 5.70 6.25 -13.15
CA THR A 148 6.64 5.78 -12.13
C THR A 148 6.68 6.76 -10.97
N GLY A 149 6.00 6.43 -9.87
CA GLY A 149 5.94 7.22 -8.63
C GLY A 149 6.37 6.42 -7.41
N GLY A 150 6.30 7.04 -6.24
CA GLY A 150 6.55 6.37 -4.95
C GLY A 150 5.59 6.84 -3.86
N GLN A 151 5.67 6.23 -2.68
CA GLN A 151 4.75 6.52 -1.56
C GLN A 151 4.71 8.00 -1.15
N ILE A 152 5.82 8.74 -1.31
CA ILE A 152 5.87 10.19 -1.03
C ILE A 152 4.89 11.00 -1.90
N ASP A 153 4.49 10.46 -3.04
CA ASP A 153 3.56 11.08 -3.98
C ASP A 153 2.09 10.88 -3.56
N ILE A 154 1.79 10.00 -2.60
CA ILE A 154 0.42 9.68 -2.17
C ILE A 154 -0.24 10.90 -1.52
N LEU A 155 0.39 11.48 -0.49
CA LEU A 155 -0.17 12.64 0.23
C LEU A 155 -0.57 13.80 -0.69
N PRO A 156 0.32 14.38 -1.54
CA PRO A 156 -0.08 15.47 -2.43
C PRO A 156 -1.13 15.04 -3.46
N THR A 157 -1.11 13.78 -3.91
CA THR A 157 -2.13 13.28 -4.85
C THR A 157 -3.51 13.23 -4.21
N ILE A 158 -3.63 12.74 -2.96
CA ILE A 158 -4.90 12.70 -2.23
C ILE A 158 -5.38 14.11 -1.89
N CYS A 159 -4.50 14.99 -1.40
CA CYS A 159 -4.86 16.39 -1.14
C CYS A 159 -5.41 17.09 -2.40
N TYR A 160 -4.74 16.91 -3.54
CA TYR A 160 -5.19 17.43 -4.82
C TYR A 160 -6.56 16.89 -5.24
N LEU A 161 -6.79 15.58 -5.12
CA LEU A 161 -8.07 14.95 -5.47
C LEU A 161 -9.23 15.41 -4.57
N LEU A 162 -8.94 15.70 -3.29
CA LEU A 162 -9.91 16.26 -2.34
C LEU A 162 -10.17 17.76 -2.52
N GLY A 163 -9.47 18.43 -3.45
CA GLY A 163 -9.58 19.88 -3.64
C GLY A 163 -9.00 20.71 -2.49
N ILE A 164 -8.09 20.13 -1.70
CA ILE A 164 -7.35 20.86 -0.67
C ILE A 164 -6.43 21.86 -1.37
N ASP A 165 -6.43 23.10 -0.88
CA ASP A 165 -5.61 24.18 -1.42
C ASP A 165 -4.11 23.82 -1.39
N ASP A 166 -3.41 24.08 -2.50
CA ASP A 166 -2.00 23.71 -2.68
C ASP A 166 -1.11 24.30 -1.57
N ASP A 167 -1.36 25.54 -1.16
CA ASP A 167 -0.55 26.21 -0.13
C ASP A 167 -0.61 25.49 1.23
N SER A 168 -1.66 24.69 1.46
CA SER A 168 -1.84 23.92 2.70
C SER A 168 -0.90 22.73 2.83
N TYR A 169 -0.40 22.16 1.73
CA TYR A 169 0.43 20.94 1.76
C TYR A 169 1.71 21.01 0.92
N ARG A 170 1.83 21.93 -0.03
CA ARG A 170 2.97 22.00 -0.96
C ARG A 170 4.32 22.06 -0.24
N ASN A 171 4.35 22.74 0.90
CA ASN A 171 5.54 22.94 1.71
C ASN A 171 5.83 21.81 2.71
N SER A 172 4.94 20.82 2.87
CA SER A 172 5.08 19.71 3.81
C SER A 172 5.38 18.37 3.13
N THR A 173 5.45 18.33 1.80
CA THR A 173 5.76 17.12 1.03
C THR A 173 6.92 17.33 0.05
N MET A 174 7.65 16.25 -0.22
CA MET A 174 8.65 16.16 -1.30
C MET A 174 8.09 15.46 -2.55
N GLY A 175 6.88 14.91 -2.45
CA GLY A 175 6.23 14.21 -3.54
C GLY A 175 5.61 15.15 -4.58
N ARG A 176 4.96 14.53 -5.55
CA ARG A 176 4.22 15.19 -6.63
C ARG A 176 2.83 14.61 -6.80
N ILE A 177 1.98 15.35 -7.49
CA ILE A 177 0.62 14.91 -7.82
C ILE A 177 0.69 13.92 -8.99
N LEU A 178 0.45 12.63 -8.74
CA LEU A 178 0.58 11.56 -9.74
C LEU A 178 -0.40 11.71 -10.91
N VAL A 179 -1.60 12.21 -10.63
CA VAL A 179 -2.64 12.44 -11.65
C VAL A 179 -2.39 13.66 -12.53
N ASN A 180 -1.40 14.50 -12.17
CA ASN A 180 -1.05 15.74 -12.85
C ASN A 180 0.48 15.95 -12.87
N THR A 181 1.20 15.06 -13.54
CA THR A 181 2.66 15.19 -13.66
C THR A 181 3.24 14.67 -14.97
N ASN A 182 4.33 15.32 -15.40
CA ASN A 182 5.17 14.91 -16.51
C ASN A 182 6.44 14.15 -16.09
N ARG A 183 6.71 14.07 -14.77
CA ARG A 183 7.86 13.32 -14.21
C ARG A 183 7.51 11.83 -14.17
N ASN A 184 8.41 11.01 -14.70
CA ASN A 184 8.25 9.56 -14.77
C ASN A 184 9.43 8.84 -14.11
N ALA A 185 9.93 9.40 -13.01
CA ALA A 185 11.02 8.85 -12.24
C ALA A 185 10.81 9.09 -10.74
N ILE A 186 11.46 8.26 -9.92
CA ILE A 186 11.49 8.35 -8.46
C ILE A 186 12.83 7.84 -7.94
N THR A 187 13.22 8.32 -6.76
CA THR A 187 14.35 7.79 -6.00
C THR A 187 13.83 6.92 -4.88
N ILE A 188 14.28 5.66 -4.84
CA ILE A 188 13.96 4.72 -3.77
C ILE A 188 15.16 4.62 -2.80
N LYS A 189 15.01 3.81 -1.75
CA LYS A 189 16.03 3.59 -0.72
C LYS A 189 17.40 3.31 -1.36
N GLY A 190 18.46 3.90 -0.82
CA GLY A 190 19.83 3.69 -1.32
C GLY A 190 20.21 4.54 -2.53
N ASN A 191 19.49 5.64 -2.82
CA ASN A 191 19.70 6.50 -3.98
C ASN A 191 19.50 5.79 -5.34
N HIS A 192 18.75 4.69 -5.36
CA HIS A 192 18.42 4.01 -6.61
C HIS A 192 17.32 4.81 -7.33
N ILE A 193 17.60 5.20 -8.57
CA ILE A 193 16.68 5.94 -9.40
C ILE A 193 15.96 4.96 -10.32
N ILE A 194 14.62 4.99 -10.29
CA ILE A 194 13.75 4.15 -11.10
C ILE A 194 12.94 5.02 -12.06
N GLY A 195 12.82 4.60 -13.31
CA GLY A 195 12.03 5.27 -14.34
C GLY A 195 12.85 6.12 -15.32
N ASN A 196 12.17 6.97 -16.08
CA ASN A 196 12.78 7.83 -17.10
C ASN A 196 13.01 9.24 -16.55
N VAL A 197 14.28 9.57 -16.29
CA VAL A 197 14.71 10.88 -15.78
C VAL A 197 14.87 11.85 -16.94
N LYS A 198 14.08 12.93 -16.92
CA LYS A 198 14.28 14.07 -17.82
C LYS A 198 15.33 15.01 -17.23
N PRO A 199 16.04 15.81 -18.05
CA PRO A 199 16.97 16.82 -17.55
C PRO A 199 16.35 17.78 -16.52
N SER A 200 15.07 18.10 -16.67
CA SER A 200 14.33 18.95 -15.71
C SER A 200 14.10 18.31 -14.34
N ASP A 201 14.19 16.98 -14.23
CA ASP A 201 13.93 16.22 -13.01
C ASP A 201 15.23 15.73 -12.33
N GLU A 202 16.38 15.82 -13.01
CA GLU A 202 17.65 15.21 -12.60
C GLU A 202 18.12 15.67 -11.21
N GLU A 203 18.14 16.99 -10.97
CA GLU A 203 18.53 17.53 -9.67
C GLU A 203 17.59 17.08 -8.55
N HIS A 204 16.28 17.11 -8.81
CA HIS A 204 15.29 16.72 -7.81
C HIS A 204 15.44 15.25 -7.42
N VAL A 205 15.51 14.36 -8.41
CA VAL A 205 15.58 12.92 -8.20
C VAL A 205 16.92 12.56 -7.52
N SER A 206 18.05 13.08 -8.00
CA SER A 206 19.37 12.78 -7.42
C SER A 206 19.54 13.28 -5.97
N LYS A 207 18.93 14.41 -5.60
CA LYS A 207 19.05 14.99 -4.25
C LYS A 207 17.93 14.61 -3.28
N ALA A 208 16.85 13.98 -3.76
CA ALA A 208 15.64 13.73 -2.96
C ALA A 208 15.95 13.03 -1.62
N TYR A 209 16.77 11.99 -1.64
CA TYR A 209 17.09 11.23 -0.43
C TYR A 209 17.91 12.05 0.58
N GLU A 210 18.95 12.74 0.10
CA GLU A 210 19.81 13.61 0.94
C GLU A 210 19.00 14.75 1.56
N ILE A 211 18.11 15.38 0.78
CA ILE A 211 17.23 16.45 1.27
C ILE A 211 16.27 15.90 2.33
N GLY A 212 15.65 14.74 2.09
CA GLY A 212 14.76 14.10 3.06
C GLY A 212 15.48 13.78 4.37
N GLU A 213 16.69 13.26 4.29
CA GLU A 213 17.54 12.99 5.45
C GLU A 213 17.88 14.27 6.23
N LYS A 214 18.21 15.37 5.54
CA LYS A 214 18.45 16.67 6.18
C LYS A 214 17.21 17.20 6.88
N ILE A 215 16.05 17.19 6.22
CA ILE A 215 14.77 17.64 6.80
C ILE A 215 14.50 16.94 8.14
N ILE A 216 14.71 15.62 8.18
CA ILE A 216 14.52 14.80 9.39
C ILE A 216 15.59 15.13 10.44
N LYS A 217 16.88 15.05 10.08
CA LYS A 217 18.00 15.21 11.03
C LYS A 217 18.07 16.60 11.64
N THR A 218 17.65 17.63 10.91
CA THR A 218 17.69 19.01 11.40
C THR A 218 16.38 19.46 12.01
N ASN A 219 15.36 18.59 12.11
CA ASN A 219 14.02 18.96 12.59
C ASN A 219 13.46 20.21 11.87
N TYR A 220 13.63 20.25 10.54
CA TYR A 220 13.49 21.48 9.74
C TYR A 220 12.18 22.23 9.99
N PHE A 221 11.06 21.52 10.12
CA PHE A 221 9.74 22.13 10.30
C PHE A 221 9.55 22.85 11.65
N ASN A 222 10.34 22.52 12.68
CA ASN A 222 10.32 23.25 13.95
C ASN A 222 11.17 24.53 13.93
N HIS A 223 11.92 24.77 12.86
CA HIS A 223 12.80 25.93 12.71
C HIS A 223 12.37 26.87 11.57
N LYS A 224 11.20 26.62 10.96
CA LYS A 224 10.62 27.42 9.88
C LYS A 224 9.66 28.48 10.42
#